data_AF-A0A954JFX1-F1
#
_entry.id   AF-A0A954JFX1-F1
#
_cell.length_a   1.000
_cell.length_b   1.000
_cell.length_c   1.000
_cell.angle_alpha   90.00
_cell.angle_beta   90.00
_cell.angle_gamma   90.00
#
_symmetry.space_group_name_H-M   'P 1'
#
loop_
_entity.id
_entity.type
_entity.pdbx_description
1 polymer ?
#
loop_
_entity_poly.entity_id
_entity_poly.type
_entity_poly.pdbx_seq_one_letter_code
_entity_poly.pdbx_strand_id
1 'polypeptide(L)'
;FAQLEQLMADQHGVYLGHDTLWHLALDVGGALEKLRLAEVELRQLHPWTAENAPRPPVSPQRIYISCDGILYGTNETESNAQQPGVNQQKWRQMRPPQAVCGCARLRRAPRQRCETTRSRAAPWWHKQMTWGQEDDDLSFGMSLYALACRCGFHQAQEKIFLSDGADWCWSIQQEHFCEASGVLDWYHASQHVWECAKALFGSDSTAAQDWAQRLVRCRRQRSAATVGATSNQP
;
A
#
# COMPACT_ATOMS: atom_id res chain seq x y z
N PHE A 1 0.07 8.30 20.40
CA PHE A 1 0.91 8.28 21.61
C PHE A 1 0.61 9.41 22.59
N ALA A 2 0.41 10.67 22.16
CA ALA A 2 0.22 11.81 23.07
C ALA A 2 -0.93 11.67 24.10
N GLN A 3 -1.94 10.84 23.83
CA GLN A 3 -3.05 10.58 24.76
C GLN A 3 -3.06 9.14 25.31
N LEU A 4 -2.09 8.30 24.92
CA LEU A 4 -2.08 6.88 25.31
C LEU A 4 -1.90 6.71 26.83
N GLU A 5 -1.03 7.52 27.42
CA GLU A 5 -0.82 7.61 28.86
C GLU A 5 -2.13 7.91 29.61
N GLN A 6 -2.86 8.94 29.16
CA GLN A 6 -4.16 9.32 29.72
C GLN A 6 -5.19 8.19 29.55
N LEU A 7 -5.26 7.56 28.36
CA LEU A 7 -6.20 6.47 28.09
C LEU A 7 -5.93 5.24 28.96
N MET A 8 -4.66 4.88 29.19
CA MET A 8 -4.30 3.75 30.05
C MET A 8 -4.62 4.04 31.53
N ALA A 9 -4.41 5.28 31.97
CA ALA A 9 -4.79 5.72 33.31
C ALA A 9 -6.32 5.66 33.48
N ASP A 10 -7.07 6.18 32.52
CA ASP A 10 -8.53 6.28 32.59
C ASP A 10 -9.23 4.91 32.49
N GLN A 11 -8.72 3.99 31.66
CA GLN A 11 -9.36 2.69 31.44
C GLN A 11 -8.91 1.60 32.41
N HIS A 12 -7.67 1.67 32.89
CA HIS A 12 -7.05 0.58 33.63
C HIS A 12 -6.43 0.99 34.96
N GLY A 13 -6.44 2.28 35.31
CA GLY A 13 -5.78 2.79 36.52
C GLY A 13 -4.25 2.66 36.49
N VAL A 14 -3.66 2.44 35.31
CA VAL A 14 -2.22 2.26 35.13
C VAL A 14 -1.62 3.51 34.52
N TYR A 15 -0.59 4.05 35.16
CA TYR A 15 0.16 5.19 34.64
C TYR A 15 1.49 4.71 34.02
N LEU A 16 1.72 5.03 32.75
CA LEU A 16 2.99 4.81 32.05
C LEU A 16 3.54 6.16 31.61
N GLY A 17 4.67 6.58 32.17
CA GLY A 17 5.29 7.85 31.81
C GLY A 17 5.74 7.89 30.35
N HIS A 18 5.83 9.10 29.81
CA HIS A 18 6.26 9.37 28.43
C HIS A 18 7.52 8.58 28.02
N ASP A 19 8.59 8.62 28.81
CA ASP A 19 9.85 7.95 28.51
C ASP A 19 9.71 6.42 28.49
N THR A 20 8.88 5.86 29.36
CA THR A 20 8.61 4.42 29.38
C THR A 20 7.85 3.99 28.13
N LEU A 21 6.82 4.75 27.73
CA LEU A 21 6.10 4.50 26.48
C LEU A 21 7.02 4.65 25.26
N TRP A 22 7.91 5.63 25.28
CA TRP A 22 8.88 5.85 24.22
C TRP A 22 9.87 4.69 24.10
N HIS A 23 10.48 4.25 25.20
CA HIS A 23 11.38 3.09 25.20
C HIS A 23 10.67 1.81 24.77
N LEU A 24 9.45 1.56 25.23
CA LEU A 24 8.66 0.40 24.77
C LEU A 24 8.41 0.45 23.26
N ALA A 25 8.06 1.61 22.71
CA ALA A 25 7.86 1.78 21.28
C ALA A 25 9.15 1.53 20.49
N LEU A 26 10.29 2.03 20.98
CA LEU A 26 11.61 1.79 20.38
C LEU A 26 12.01 0.32 20.45
N ASP A 27 11.81 -0.35 21.58
CA ASP A 27 12.16 -1.75 21.78
C ASP A 27 11.34 -2.66 20.88
N VAL A 28 10.01 -2.48 20.86
CA VAL A 28 9.11 -3.25 20.01
C VAL A 28 9.38 -2.96 18.53
N GLY A 29 9.53 -1.69 18.15
CA GLY A 29 9.84 -1.30 16.79
C GLY A 29 11.17 -1.88 16.30
N GLY A 30 12.22 -1.78 17.13
CA GLY A 30 13.54 -2.34 16.83
C GLY A 30 13.54 -3.87 16.76
N ALA A 31 12.79 -4.55 17.63
CA ALA A 31 12.64 -5.99 17.56
C ALA A 31 11.89 -6.45 16.31
N LEU A 32 10.79 -5.77 15.94
CA LEU A 32 10.03 -6.05 14.72
C LEU A 32 10.86 -5.80 13.47
N GLU A 33 11.68 -4.75 13.45
CA GLU A 33 12.56 -4.45 12.33
C GLU A 33 13.64 -5.52 12.16
N LYS A 34 14.26 -5.98 13.25
CA LYS A 34 15.20 -7.11 13.21
C LYS A 34 14.57 -8.38 12.66
N LEU A 35 13.33 -8.69 13.07
CA LEU A 35 12.59 -9.84 12.54
C LEU A 35 12.28 -9.68 11.05
N ARG A 36 11.88 -8.48 10.62
CA ARG A 36 11.62 -8.18 9.20
C ARG A 36 12.88 -8.37 8.36
N LEU A 37 14.01 -7.82 8.79
CA LEU A 37 15.29 -7.94 8.07
C LEU A 37 15.81 -9.38 8.04
N ALA A 38 15.70 -10.11 9.15
CA ALA A 38 16.04 -11.54 9.17
C ALA A 38 15.15 -12.36 8.22
N GLU A 39 13.86 -12.02 8.11
CA GLU A 39 12.97 -12.61 7.11
C GLU A 39 13.43 -12.27 5.69
N VAL A 40 13.81 -11.01 5.41
CA VAL A 40 14.34 -10.61 4.10
C VAL A 40 15.55 -11.45 3.71
N GLU A 41 16.57 -11.52 4.57
CA GLU A 41 17.78 -12.30 4.30
C GLU A 41 17.43 -13.76 3.99
N LEU A 42 16.54 -14.34 4.80
CA LEU A 42 16.07 -15.71 4.60
C LEU A 42 15.34 -15.89 3.26
N ARG A 43 14.48 -14.93 2.87
CA ARG A 43 13.72 -14.99 1.61
C ARG A 43 14.60 -14.69 0.39
N GLN A 44 15.66 -13.90 0.53
CA GLN A 44 16.64 -13.70 -0.54
C GLN A 44 17.39 -15.00 -0.85
N LEU A 45 17.80 -15.75 0.18
CA LEU A 45 18.46 -17.05 0.03
C LEU A 45 17.50 -18.17 -0.40
N HIS A 46 16.27 -18.12 0.12
CA HIS A 46 15.24 -19.13 -0.09
C HIS A 46 13.91 -18.46 -0.52
N PRO A 47 13.82 -18.02 -1.78
CA PRO A 47 12.67 -17.29 -2.27
C PRO A 47 11.40 -18.14 -2.21
N TRP A 48 10.30 -17.45 -1.94
CA TRP A 48 8.99 -18.06 -2.06
C TRP A 48 8.56 -18.14 -3.53
N THR A 49 8.14 -19.34 -3.89
CA THR A 49 7.62 -19.73 -5.19
C THR A 49 6.18 -20.24 -5.01
N ALA A 50 5.49 -20.47 -6.12
CA ALA A 50 4.15 -21.06 -6.09
C ALA A 50 4.09 -22.42 -5.37
N GLU A 51 5.22 -23.13 -5.29
CA GLU A 51 5.33 -24.48 -4.73
C GLU A 51 5.55 -24.47 -3.21
N ASN A 52 6.39 -23.56 -2.72
CA ASN A 52 6.85 -23.55 -1.33
C ASN A 52 6.26 -22.40 -0.49
N ALA A 53 5.54 -21.46 -1.10
CA ALA A 53 4.94 -20.35 -0.39
C ALA A 53 3.86 -20.82 0.61
N PRO A 54 3.73 -20.12 1.76
CA PRO A 54 2.67 -20.39 2.72
C PRO A 54 1.30 -20.26 2.04
N ARG A 55 0.43 -21.24 2.27
CA ARG A 55 -0.94 -21.21 1.77
C ARG A 55 -1.83 -20.59 2.83
N PRO A 56 -2.54 -19.47 2.54
CA PRO A 56 -3.51 -18.95 3.49
C PRO A 56 -4.65 -19.96 3.69
N PRO A 57 -5.34 -19.94 4.84
CA PRO A 57 -6.49 -20.82 5.10
C PRO A 57 -7.59 -20.71 4.03
N VAL A 58 -7.67 -19.56 3.36
CA VAL A 58 -8.57 -19.33 2.23
C VAL A 58 -7.78 -18.69 1.09
N SER A 59 -7.75 -19.35 -0.06
CA SER A 59 -7.12 -18.80 -1.27
C SER A 59 -7.96 -17.67 -1.87
N PRO A 60 -7.37 -16.48 -2.11
CA PRO A 60 -8.06 -15.39 -2.82
C PRO A 60 -8.35 -15.76 -4.28
N GLN A 61 -9.45 -15.23 -4.83
CA GLN A 61 -9.59 -15.15 -6.30
C GLN A 61 -8.76 -14.01 -6.88
N ARG A 62 -8.69 -12.90 -6.15
CA ARG A 62 -7.98 -11.69 -6.52
C ARG A 62 -7.20 -11.15 -5.34
N ILE A 63 -5.99 -10.66 -5.59
CA ILE A 63 -5.15 -9.96 -4.62
C ILE A 63 -4.78 -8.58 -5.15
N TYR A 64 -4.78 -7.61 -4.25
CA TYR A 64 -4.28 -6.26 -4.50
C TYR A 64 -3.00 -6.06 -3.69
N ILE A 65 -2.01 -5.43 -4.31
CA ILE A 65 -0.77 -5.00 -3.67
C ILE A 65 -0.73 -3.50 -3.92
N SER A 66 -0.60 -2.67 -2.89
CA SER A 66 -0.36 -1.24 -3.07
C SER A 66 1.01 -0.87 -2.48
N CYS A 67 1.75 -0.10 -3.28
CA CYS A 67 3.09 0.36 -2.98
C CYS A 67 3.09 1.88 -3.18
N ASP A 68 3.42 2.61 -2.12
CA ASP A 68 3.36 4.07 -2.07
C ASP A 68 4.38 4.57 -1.03
N GLY A 69 4.84 5.80 -1.18
CA GLY A 69 5.72 6.49 -0.24
C GLY A 69 4.97 7.55 0.56
N ILE A 70 5.32 7.72 1.84
CA ILE A 70 4.85 8.87 2.63
C ILE A 70 6.06 9.60 3.18
N LEU A 71 6.08 10.92 3.01
CA LEU A 71 7.07 11.77 3.66
C LEU A 71 6.72 12.00 5.12
N TYR A 72 7.70 11.86 6.01
CA TYR A 72 7.55 12.15 7.43
C TYR A 72 8.71 12.98 7.97
N GLY A 73 8.38 13.81 8.95
CA GLY A 73 9.34 14.63 9.66
C GLY A 73 10.16 13.77 10.61
N THR A 74 11.48 13.95 10.61
CA THR A 74 12.35 13.31 11.60
C THR A 74 12.78 14.33 12.64
N ASN A 75 13.27 13.84 13.79
CA ASN A 75 13.97 14.68 14.77
C ASN A 75 15.40 15.01 14.33
N GLU A 76 15.84 14.50 13.18
CA GLU A 76 17.10 14.91 12.57
C GLU A 76 16.93 16.31 11.97
N THR A 77 17.99 17.10 12.05
CA THR A 77 18.06 18.41 11.40
C THR A 77 19.28 18.48 10.50
N GLU A 78 19.15 19.19 9.39
CA GLU A 78 20.24 19.45 8.46
C GLU A 78 20.44 20.96 8.28
N SER A 79 21.64 21.37 7.85
CA SER A 79 21.91 22.78 7.59
C SER A 79 21.08 23.26 6.39
N ASN A 80 20.37 24.36 6.55
CA ASN A 80 19.59 24.94 5.48
C ASN A 80 20.52 25.57 4.42
N ALA A 81 20.59 24.95 3.24
CA ALA A 81 21.41 25.42 2.13
C ALA A 81 21.04 26.84 1.66
N GLN A 82 19.79 27.27 1.88
CA GLN A 82 19.31 28.61 1.53
C GLN A 82 19.52 29.64 2.65
N GLN A 83 19.77 29.20 3.89
CA GLN A 83 19.97 30.07 5.06
C GLN A 83 21.13 29.56 5.94
N PRO A 84 22.38 29.96 5.65
CA PRO A 84 23.55 29.55 6.43
C PRO A 84 23.39 29.89 7.92
N GLY A 85 23.57 28.90 8.79
CA GLY A 85 23.42 29.03 10.25
C GLY A 85 22.03 28.68 10.80
N VAL A 86 21.06 28.40 9.93
CA VAL A 86 19.73 27.88 10.32
C VAL A 86 19.68 26.39 10.02
N ASN A 87 19.27 25.58 11.00
CA ASN A 87 18.98 24.17 10.80
C ASN A 87 17.51 24.00 10.39
N GLN A 88 17.27 23.19 9.37
CA GLN A 88 15.93 22.79 8.95
C GLN A 88 15.65 21.34 9.35
N GLN A 89 14.38 21.03 9.56
CA GLN A 89 13.95 19.67 9.87
C GLN A 89 14.20 18.78 8.65
N LYS A 90 14.87 17.65 8.87
CA LYS A 90 15.12 16.68 7.82
C LYS A 90 13.87 15.83 7.62
N TRP A 91 13.40 15.82 6.38
CA TRP A 91 12.30 14.95 5.94
C TRP A 91 12.90 13.69 5.35
N ARG A 92 12.29 12.55 5.67
CA ARG A 92 12.63 11.26 5.06
C ARG A 92 11.39 10.66 4.43
N GLN A 93 11.57 9.88 3.38
CA GLN A 93 10.51 9.06 2.84
C GLN A 93 10.41 7.77 3.67
N MET A 94 9.28 7.59 4.35
CA MET A 94 8.88 6.26 4.79
C MET A 94 8.31 5.59 3.56
N ARG A 95 8.57 4.29 3.42
CA ARG A 95 7.88 3.42 2.47
C ARG A 95 6.81 2.66 3.24
N PRO A 96 5.63 3.26 3.48
CA PRO A 96 4.52 2.54 4.06
C PRO A 96 3.92 1.64 2.98
N PRO A 97 3.93 0.33 3.16
CA PRO A 97 3.18 -0.54 2.31
C PRO A 97 1.74 -0.41 2.76
N GLN A 98 0.93 0.05 1.84
CA GLN A 98 -0.44 -0.39 1.83
C GLN A 98 -0.49 -1.72 1.09
N ALA A 99 0.08 -2.79 1.67
CA ALA A 99 -0.14 -4.14 1.15
C ALA A 99 -1.59 -4.57 1.43
N VAL A 100 -2.58 -3.91 0.83
CA VAL A 100 -3.99 -4.25 0.99
C VAL A 100 -4.27 -5.53 0.22
N CYS A 101 -3.85 -6.67 0.78
CA CYS A 101 -4.12 -7.98 0.22
C CYS A 101 -5.59 -8.38 0.47
N GLY A 102 -6.47 -7.66 -0.22
CA GLY A 102 -7.90 -7.84 -0.18
C GLY A 102 -8.34 -9.10 -0.90
N CYS A 103 -8.69 -10.13 -0.14
CA CYS A 103 -9.31 -11.34 -0.68
C CYS A 103 -10.81 -11.10 -0.89
N ALA A 104 -11.22 -10.51 -2.01
CA ALA A 104 -12.65 -10.43 -2.33
C ALA A 104 -13.15 -11.82 -2.79
N ARG A 105 -13.94 -12.50 -1.95
CA ARG A 105 -14.68 -13.71 -2.36
C ARG A 105 -15.89 -13.29 -3.21
N LEU A 106 -15.77 -13.27 -4.53
CA LEU A 106 -16.95 -13.20 -5.38
C LEU A 106 -17.52 -14.61 -5.53
N ARG A 107 -18.50 -14.95 -4.69
CA ARG A 107 -19.34 -16.13 -4.95
C ARG A 107 -20.21 -15.79 -6.16
N ARG A 108 -19.75 -16.11 -7.38
CA ARG A 108 -20.66 -16.34 -8.49
C ARG A 108 -21.47 -17.58 -8.10
N ALA A 109 -22.59 -17.39 -7.42
CA ALA A 109 -23.58 -18.47 -7.34
C ALA A 109 -23.91 -18.86 -8.79
N PRO A 110 -23.91 -20.15 -9.16
CA PRO A 110 -24.62 -20.55 -10.37
C PRO A 110 -26.04 -19.98 -10.26
N ARG A 111 -26.63 -19.56 -11.38
CA ARG A 111 -28.03 -19.13 -11.44
C ARG A 111 -28.94 -20.33 -11.09
N GLN A 112 -28.99 -20.72 -9.83
CA GLN A 112 -30.08 -21.51 -9.29
C GLN A 112 -30.90 -20.56 -8.43
N ARG A 113 -32.09 -20.26 -8.95
CA ARG A 113 -33.15 -19.60 -8.20
C ARG A 113 -33.58 -20.57 -7.10
N CYS A 114 -32.98 -20.45 -5.92
CA CYS A 114 -33.59 -20.95 -4.70
C CYS A 114 -34.31 -19.76 -4.03
N GLU A 115 -35.62 -19.89 -3.87
CA GLU A 115 -36.54 -18.81 -3.52
C GLU A 115 -36.56 -18.45 -2.02
N THR A 116 -35.68 -19.04 -1.20
CA THR A 116 -35.84 -18.98 0.27
C THR A 116 -34.62 -18.49 1.07
N THR A 117 -33.52 -18.04 0.46
CA THR A 117 -32.40 -17.45 1.23
C THR A 117 -31.70 -16.32 0.47
N ARG A 118 -32.20 -15.09 0.67
CA ARG A 118 -31.59 -13.82 0.21
C ARG A 118 -30.36 -13.43 1.07
N SER A 119 -29.33 -14.26 1.10
CA SER A 119 -28.04 -13.84 1.65
C SER A 119 -26.93 -14.09 0.64
N ARG A 120 -26.66 -13.08 -0.18
CA ARG A 120 -25.38 -12.98 -0.89
C ARG A 120 -24.35 -12.66 0.19
N ALA A 121 -23.44 -13.59 0.49
CA ALA A 121 -22.32 -13.30 1.39
C ALA A 121 -21.58 -12.06 0.85
N ALA A 122 -21.51 -11.00 1.65
CA ALA A 122 -20.79 -9.79 1.30
C ALA A 122 -19.29 -10.12 1.12
N PRO A 123 -18.59 -9.45 0.19
CA PRO A 123 -17.14 -9.54 0.15
C PRO A 123 -16.58 -9.06 1.49
N TRP A 124 -15.68 -9.84 2.08
CA TRP A 124 -14.87 -9.44 3.22
C TRP A 124 -13.49 -9.02 2.71
N TRP A 125 -12.83 -8.10 3.41
CA TRP A 125 -11.50 -7.61 3.08
C TRP A 125 -10.57 -7.94 4.24
N HIS A 126 -9.40 -8.50 3.92
CA HIS A 126 -8.29 -8.64 4.85
C HIS A 126 -7.21 -7.65 4.45
N LYS A 127 -6.69 -6.87 5.40
CA LYS A 127 -5.61 -5.91 5.15
C LYS A 127 -4.45 -6.27 6.04
N GLN A 128 -3.26 -6.40 5.45
CA GLN A 128 -2.00 -6.50 6.18
C GLN A 128 -1.06 -5.41 5.70
N MET A 129 0.00 -5.13 6.45
CA MET A 129 0.96 -4.09 6.12
C MET A 129 2.34 -4.53 6.61
N THR A 130 3.39 -4.18 5.88
CA THR A 130 4.80 -4.20 6.32
C THR A 130 5.28 -2.74 6.51
N TRP A 131 6.58 -2.42 6.45
CA TRP A 131 7.13 -1.07 6.29
C TRP A 131 8.58 -1.14 5.81
N GLY A 132 9.10 -0.02 5.32
CA GLY A 132 10.50 0.14 4.93
C GLY A 132 10.92 1.61 4.95
N GLN A 133 12.22 1.83 4.85
CA GLN A 133 12.85 3.15 4.78
C GLN A 133 13.34 3.43 3.36
N GLU A 134 13.57 4.71 3.04
CA GLU A 134 14.02 5.20 1.73
C GLU A 134 15.34 4.57 1.25
N ASP A 135 16.26 4.22 2.15
CA ASP A 135 17.58 3.73 1.76
C ASP A 135 17.60 2.22 1.43
N ASP A 136 16.44 1.56 1.39
CA ASP A 136 16.33 0.09 1.45
C ASP A 136 15.28 -0.48 0.47
N ASP A 137 15.48 -0.30 -0.83
CA ASP A 137 14.51 -0.74 -1.86
C ASP A 137 14.39 -2.27 -1.91
N LEU A 138 15.53 -2.95 -1.90
CA LEU A 138 15.60 -4.40 -2.04
C LEU A 138 14.93 -5.11 -0.86
N SER A 139 15.22 -4.71 0.39
CA SER A 139 14.63 -5.39 1.53
C SER A 139 13.17 -5.00 1.71
N PHE A 140 12.78 -3.77 1.35
CA PHE A 140 11.38 -3.38 1.34
C PHE A 140 10.57 -4.20 0.30
N GLY A 141 11.05 -4.27 -0.94
CA GLY A 141 10.43 -5.06 -2.01
C GLY A 141 10.26 -6.53 -1.62
N MET A 142 11.32 -7.14 -1.05
CA MET A 142 11.27 -8.52 -0.55
C MET A 142 10.28 -8.70 0.61
N SER A 143 10.24 -7.75 1.55
CA SER A 143 9.27 -7.78 2.67
C SER A 143 7.83 -7.71 2.16
N LEU A 144 7.58 -6.85 1.17
CA LEU A 144 6.27 -6.70 0.53
C LEU A 144 5.88 -7.99 -0.21
N TYR A 145 6.82 -8.59 -0.94
CA TYR A 145 6.62 -9.87 -1.63
C TYR A 145 6.31 -11.02 -0.67
N ALA A 146 7.07 -11.13 0.43
CA ALA A 146 6.83 -12.13 1.46
C ALA A 146 5.42 -11.98 2.06
N LEU A 147 5.02 -10.75 2.39
CA LEU A 147 3.69 -10.47 2.90
C LEU A 147 2.59 -10.86 1.90
N ALA A 148 2.75 -10.50 0.62
CA ALA A 148 1.80 -10.86 -0.43
C ALA A 148 1.69 -12.39 -0.61
N CYS A 149 2.80 -13.12 -0.55
CA CYS A 149 2.83 -14.57 -0.59
C CYS A 149 2.02 -15.19 0.56
N ARG A 150 2.21 -14.73 1.80
CA ARG A 150 1.39 -15.14 2.96
C ARG A 150 -0.09 -14.89 2.77
N CYS A 151 -0.44 -13.82 2.06
CA CYS A 151 -1.82 -13.46 1.75
C CYS A 151 -2.40 -14.21 0.54
N GLY A 152 -1.62 -15.08 -0.09
CA GLY A 152 -2.09 -15.94 -1.16
C GLY A 152 -1.78 -15.45 -2.57
N PHE A 153 -0.73 -14.65 -2.75
CA PHE A 153 -0.32 -14.11 -4.05
C PHE A 153 -0.25 -15.18 -5.15
N HIS A 154 0.42 -16.30 -4.90
CA HIS A 154 0.54 -17.37 -5.89
C HIS A 154 -0.76 -18.15 -6.14
N GLN A 155 -1.72 -18.11 -5.21
CA GLN A 155 -3.02 -18.80 -5.38
C GLN A 155 -4.08 -17.90 -6.02
N ALA A 156 -3.86 -16.58 -6.05
CA ALA A 156 -4.75 -15.63 -6.69
C ALA A 156 -4.74 -15.83 -8.21
N GLN A 157 -5.93 -15.91 -8.81
CA GLN A 157 -6.09 -15.92 -10.27
C GLN A 157 -5.81 -14.54 -10.86
N GLU A 158 -6.07 -13.49 -10.08
CA GLU A 158 -5.88 -12.12 -10.50
C GLU A 158 -5.05 -11.34 -9.51
N LYS A 159 -4.01 -10.68 -10.02
CA LYS A 159 -2.98 -10.01 -9.24
C LYS A 159 -2.89 -8.58 -9.74
N ILE A 160 -3.13 -7.61 -8.87
CA ILE A 160 -3.13 -6.19 -9.22
C ILE A 160 -2.12 -5.47 -8.34
N PHE A 161 -1.20 -4.76 -8.96
CA PHE A 161 -0.22 -3.91 -8.28
C PHE A 161 -0.60 -2.44 -8.50
N LEU A 162 -0.87 -1.73 -7.42
CA LEU A 162 -1.24 -0.32 -7.38
C LEU A 162 -0.04 0.50 -6.92
N SER A 163 0.26 1.57 -7.65
CA SER A 163 1.39 2.45 -7.37
C SER A 163 1.00 3.92 -7.54
N ASP A 164 1.67 4.80 -6.79
CA ASP A 164 1.64 6.25 -6.94
C ASP A 164 2.26 6.74 -8.26
N GLY A 165 2.99 5.86 -8.94
CA GLY A 165 3.66 6.16 -10.20
C GLY A 165 5.16 6.39 -10.07
N ALA A 166 5.73 6.35 -8.86
CA ALA A 166 7.16 6.53 -8.66
C ALA A 166 7.98 5.38 -9.27
N ASP A 167 9.14 5.70 -9.84
CA ASP A 167 9.99 4.73 -10.54
C ASP A 167 10.40 3.54 -9.65
N TRP A 168 10.70 3.80 -8.37
CA TRP A 168 11.07 2.76 -7.40
C TRP A 168 9.92 1.76 -7.15
N CYS A 169 8.66 2.23 -7.11
CA CYS A 169 7.49 1.36 -7.00
C CYS A 169 7.37 0.43 -8.22
N TRP A 170 7.65 0.92 -9.42
CA TRP A 170 7.63 0.13 -10.64
C TRP A 170 8.80 -0.85 -10.71
N SER A 171 9.98 -0.50 -10.22
CA SER A 171 11.11 -1.42 -10.08
C SER A 171 10.74 -2.60 -9.17
N ILE A 172 10.09 -2.35 -8.03
CA ILE A 172 9.58 -3.40 -7.13
C ILE A 172 8.52 -4.27 -7.83
N GLN A 173 7.61 -3.66 -8.60
CA GLN A 173 6.60 -4.41 -9.35
C GLN A 173 7.26 -5.33 -10.38
N GLN A 174 8.25 -4.85 -11.12
CA GLN A 174 8.95 -5.63 -12.13
C GLN A 174 9.76 -6.78 -11.51
N GLU A 175 10.43 -6.51 -10.39
CA GLU A 175 11.30 -7.48 -9.73
C GLU A 175 10.52 -8.58 -9.00
N HIS A 176 9.48 -8.22 -8.25
CA HIS A 176 8.79 -9.15 -7.35
C HIS A 176 7.36 -9.50 -7.78
N PHE A 177 6.73 -8.67 -8.61
CA PHE A 177 5.31 -8.79 -8.95
C PHE A 177 5.08 -8.77 -10.47
N CYS A 178 5.98 -9.37 -11.24
CA CYS A 178 5.90 -9.41 -12.71
C CYS A 178 4.60 -10.07 -13.22
N GLU A 179 4.00 -10.95 -12.41
CA GLU A 179 2.70 -11.58 -12.69
C GLU A 179 1.49 -10.67 -12.40
N ALA A 180 1.69 -9.54 -11.73
CA ALA A 180 0.64 -8.60 -11.37
C ALA A 180 0.49 -7.49 -12.42
N SER A 181 -0.75 -7.15 -12.75
CA SER A 181 -1.03 -6.00 -13.60
C SER A 181 -0.77 -4.70 -12.84
N GLY A 182 0.19 -3.90 -13.32
CA GLY A 182 0.50 -2.58 -12.79
C GLY A 182 -0.58 -1.55 -13.15
N VAL A 183 -1.08 -0.83 -12.15
CA VAL A 183 -2.13 0.18 -12.29
C VAL A 183 -1.74 1.41 -11.47
N LEU A 184 -1.67 2.57 -12.13
CA LEU A 184 -1.51 3.86 -11.44
C LEU A 184 -2.73 4.11 -10.56
N ASP A 185 -2.52 4.43 -9.29
CA ASP A 185 -3.63 4.69 -8.40
C ASP A 185 -4.42 5.95 -8.82
N TRP A 186 -5.72 5.91 -8.52
CA TRP A 186 -6.63 6.95 -8.99
C TRP A 186 -6.38 8.31 -8.33
N TYR A 187 -5.89 8.33 -7.09
CA TYR A 187 -5.64 9.57 -6.37
C TYR A 187 -4.51 10.34 -7.07
N HIS A 188 -3.38 9.69 -7.30
CA HIS A 188 -2.22 10.26 -7.99
C HIS A 188 -2.53 10.58 -9.46
N ALA A 189 -3.22 9.68 -10.16
CA ALA A 189 -3.69 9.96 -11.52
C ALA A 189 -4.57 11.22 -11.57
N SER A 190 -5.42 11.44 -10.56
CA SER A 190 -6.25 12.65 -10.48
C SER A 190 -5.41 13.89 -10.19
N GLN A 191 -4.40 13.81 -9.32
CA GLN A 191 -3.49 14.91 -9.06
C GLN A 191 -2.76 15.36 -10.33
N HIS A 192 -2.22 14.43 -11.11
CA HIS A 192 -1.57 14.76 -12.38
C HIS A 192 -2.52 15.39 -13.40
N VAL A 193 -3.78 14.96 -13.44
CA VAL A 193 -4.80 15.63 -14.26
C VAL A 193 -5.00 17.08 -13.81
N TRP A 194 -5.07 17.34 -12.51
CA TRP A 194 -5.18 18.70 -11.98
C TRP A 194 -3.94 19.56 -12.26
N GLU A 195 -2.75 19.01 -12.09
CA GLU A 195 -1.48 19.69 -12.39
C GLU A 195 -1.36 20.04 -13.87
N CYS A 196 -1.70 19.09 -14.76
CA CYS A 196 -1.74 19.31 -16.20
C CYS A 196 -2.73 20.43 -16.56
N ALA A 197 -3.92 20.44 -15.94
CA ALA A 197 -4.90 21.49 -16.17
C ALA A 197 -4.38 22.88 -15.79
N LYS A 198 -3.72 23.00 -14.63
CA LYS A 198 -3.10 24.26 -14.17
C LYS A 198 -1.98 24.70 -15.11
N ALA A 199 -1.17 23.77 -15.60
CA ALA A 199 -0.10 24.08 -16.54
C ALA A 199 -0.62 24.58 -17.90
N LEU A 200 -1.74 24.01 -18.38
CA LEU A 200 -2.32 24.36 -19.69
C LEU A 200 -3.14 25.65 -19.67
N PHE A 201 -3.91 25.90 -18.61
CA PHE A 201 -4.88 27.00 -18.56
C PHE A 201 -4.55 28.07 -17.51
N GLY A 202 -3.41 27.96 -16.84
CA GLY A 202 -3.02 28.82 -15.72
C GLY A 202 -3.63 28.37 -14.39
N SER A 203 -2.89 28.61 -13.31
CA SER A 203 -3.37 28.40 -11.94
C SER A 203 -4.65 29.20 -11.69
N ASP A 204 -5.62 28.57 -11.03
CA ASP A 204 -6.89 29.17 -10.61
C ASP A 204 -7.86 29.60 -11.72
N SER A 205 -7.63 29.22 -12.98
CA SER A 205 -8.60 29.47 -14.05
C SER A 205 -9.80 28.52 -13.97
N THR A 206 -11.00 29.04 -14.27
CA THR A 206 -12.21 28.22 -14.40
C THR A 206 -12.04 27.14 -15.48
N ALA A 207 -11.30 27.45 -16.56
CA ALA A 207 -10.99 26.50 -17.62
C ALA A 207 -10.17 25.29 -17.11
N ALA A 208 -9.18 25.51 -16.23
CA ALA A 208 -8.43 24.43 -15.60
C ALA A 208 -9.36 23.54 -14.76
N GLN A 209 -10.23 24.16 -13.96
CA GLN A 209 -11.16 23.44 -13.08
C GLN A 209 -12.16 22.60 -13.87
N ASP A 210 -12.82 23.18 -14.87
CA ASP A 210 -13.82 22.49 -15.69
C ASP A 210 -13.19 21.32 -16.46
N TRP A 211 -12.00 21.53 -17.04
CA TRP A 211 -11.30 20.51 -17.77
C TRP A 211 -10.88 19.33 -16.88
N ALA A 212 -10.27 19.61 -15.72
CA ALA A 212 -9.85 18.59 -14.77
C ALA A 212 -11.06 17.80 -14.22
N GLN A 213 -12.11 18.50 -13.78
CA GLN A 213 -13.33 17.87 -13.28
C GLN A 213 -13.98 16.95 -14.31
N ARG A 214 -14.04 17.37 -15.59
CA ARG A 214 -14.58 16.55 -16.67
C ARG A 214 -13.81 15.24 -16.82
N LEU A 215 -12.48 15.29 -16.81
CA LEU A 215 -11.64 14.10 -16.98
C LEU A 215 -11.68 13.17 -15.76
N VAL A 216 -11.61 13.73 -14.56
CA VAL A 216 -11.72 12.98 -13.31
C VAL A 216 -13.09 12.30 -13.19
N ARG A 217 -14.19 13.00 -13.53
CA ARG A 217 -15.55 12.43 -13.49
C ARG A 217 -15.78 11.33 -14.54
N CYS A 218 -15.35 11.53 -15.80
CA CYS A 218 -15.54 10.54 -16.86
C CYS A 218 -14.85 9.20 -16.57
N ARG A 219 -13.69 9.22 -15.92
CA ARG A 219 -12.93 7.98 -15.66
C ARG A 219 -13.41 7.22 -14.42
N ARG A 220 -13.99 7.89 -13.41
CA ARG A 220 -14.62 7.21 -12.25
C ARG A 220 -15.73 6.23 -12.65
N GLN A 221 -16.38 6.45 -13.79
CA GLN A 221 -17.46 5.58 -14.30
C GLN A 221 -16.96 4.42 -15.18
N ARG A 222 -15.75 4.50 -15.77
CA ARG A 222 -15.20 3.46 -16.65
C ARG A 222 -14.34 2.42 -15.92
N SER A 223 -13.73 2.75 -14.78
CA SER A 223 -12.91 1.81 -13.99
C SER A 223 -13.71 0.64 -13.40
N ALA A 224 -15.04 0.75 -13.29
CA ALA A 224 -15.91 -0.35 -12.91
C ALA A 224 -16.10 -1.40 -14.02
N ALA A 225 -15.66 -1.13 -15.26
CA ALA A 225 -15.92 -1.96 -16.43
C ALA A 225 -14.67 -2.62 -17.06
N THR A 226 -13.45 -2.17 -16.77
CA THR A 226 -12.24 -2.61 -17.51
C THR A 226 -11.37 -3.63 -16.78
N VAL A 227 -11.99 -4.56 -16.06
CA VAL A 227 -11.29 -5.77 -15.58
C VAL A 227 -11.96 -6.97 -16.22
N GLY A 228 -11.62 -7.21 -17.49
CA GLY A 228 -12.18 -8.32 -18.25
C GLY A 228 -12.24 -8.05 -19.74
N ALA A 229 -11.09 -7.83 -20.39
CA ALA A 229 -10.90 -8.16 -21.81
C ALA A 229 -9.48 -7.80 -22.25
N THR A 230 -8.55 -8.73 -22.09
CA THR A 230 -7.48 -8.97 -23.08
C THR A 230 -7.12 -10.45 -23.02
N SER A 231 -7.94 -11.28 -23.65
CA SER A 231 -7.54 -12.61 -24.11
C SER A 231 -7.12 -12.49 -25.58
N ASN A 232 -5.91 -12.98 -25.90
CA ASN A 232 -5.58 -13.85 -27.05
C ASN A 232 -6.29 -13.53 -28.39
N GLN A 233 -5.60 -13.20 -29.49
CA GLN A 233 -4.67 -14.01 -30.30
C GLN A 233 -4.28 -13.21 -31.57
N PRO A 234 -3.40 -13.70 -32.48
CA PRO A 234 -2.59 -14.93 -32.44
C PRO A 234 -1.08 -14.71 -32.33
#